data_AF-A0A960QMP0-F1
#
_entry.id   AF-A0A960QMP0-F1
#
_cell.length_a   1.000
_cell.length_b   1.000
_cell.length_c   1.000
_cell.angle_alpha   90.00
_cell.angle_beta   90.00
_cell.angle_gamma   90.00
#
_symmetry.space_group_name_H-M   'P 1'
#
loop_
_entity.id
_entity.type
_entity.pdbx_description
1 polymer ?
#
loop_
_entity_poly.entity_id
_entity_poly.type
_entity_poly.pdbx_seq_one_letter_code
_entity_poly.pdbx_strand_id
1 'polypeptide(L)'
;MTQPARTTWLLLGSVLLVSGAIWFLDLFAPIRTTGRPPEGRIVPFPEPEITGLSVQTGTLSVELQRDADTWILVSPVQAPADTFRVGQIFDQLLVMMRGETISRREQKELGLTPADYGLDTPRASITIHTGDTAETIRFGRAAPVGADLYVMIDGKPEILSTQTRILDLLPATLTGWRDRTLFTGNPIQIRRLEIQRRDGPLHLARIEGGGWILEKPVRGRTADDAVDRLLMDLFSFRVDDYIAESMAASALYGLDEPTAQITLYSARHPGGETILIGRPVDNLPGKHYAARRGSNEVFAVGADLLTLVQQPTLSFRDRRLVRLQPREIHGLTLEQTNRTIVLARQPDSDQWMIESPRQVAADASQVQQVLDVLATARIEAFLEPLESEREALGLQPPLYAIHVFNTPAADLRPATPAGQIIQFGTLASNGLLHASVPGETSVYLVSADLLEHIPFAAVRYRSPQIFSIRQDELRGLRLTIGDTTNGVDFGSEGPAPYPADHQLQLDTVKATVSQLQQLTAQTLVEEDPKSLAPYGLDKPFASLQITLSGGAGISKTLAMGRGKGPSLYATVLGTDLVFTLPWEVVEILTAPLSIPPAIPVPPPGPASEDAPETDDG
;
A
#
# COMPACT_ATOMS: atom_id res chain seq x y z
N MET A 1 -18.38 -84.58 47.74
CA MET A 1 -18.35 -83.80 46.50
C MET A 1 -19.31 -82.64 46.64
N THR A 2 -18.80 -81.48 47.08
CA THR A 2 -19.61 -80.32 47.50
C THR A 2 -19.00 -79.08 46.86
N GLN A 3 -19.83 -78.34 46.11
CA GLN A 3 -19.46 -77.28 45.16
C GLN A 3 -18.61 -76.15 45.81
N PRO A 4 -17.32 -76.00 45.47
CA PRO A 4 -16.53 -74.85 45.93
C PRO A 4 -16.68 -73.64 44.99
N ALA A 5 -17.11 -73.85 43.74
CA ALA A 5 -17.09 -72.80 42.71
C ALA A 5 -18.12 -71.68 42.95
N ARG A 6 -19.31 -71.97 43.50
CA ARG A 6 -20.36 -70.95 43.69
C ARG A 6 -19.99 -69.91 44.75
N THR A 7 -19.33 -70.32 45.82
CA THR A 7 -18.95 -69.42 46.92
C THR A 7 -17.82 -68.49 46.52
N THR A 8 -16.86 -68.96 45.70
CA THR A 8 -15.76 -68.14 45.19
C THR A 8 -16.26 -67.05 44.23
N TRP A 9 -17.21 -67.37 43.34
CA TRP A 9 -17.80 -66.36 42.44
C TRP A 9 -18.66 -65.33 43.17
N LEU A 10 -19.35 -65.72 44.25
CA LEU A 10 -20.08 -64.78 45.11
C LEU A 10 -19.14 -63.82 45.85
N LEU A 11 -18.01 -64.34 46.37
CA LEU A 11 -17.00 -63.50 47.02
C LEU A 11 -16.33 -62.55 46.01
N LEU A 12 -15.96 -63.03 44.83
CA LEU A 12 -15.35 -62.20 43.79
C LEU A 12 -16.32 -61.09 43.33
N GLY A 13 -17.60 -61.45 43.16
CA GLY A 13 -18.66 -60.49 42.86
C GLY A 13 -18.81 -59.44 43.95
N SER A 14 -18.77 -59.84 45.23
CA SER A 14 -18.86 -58.89 46.35
C SER A 14 -17.66 -57.96 46.44
N VAL A 15 -16.45 -58.45 46.17
CA VAL A 15 -15.24 -57.61 46.14
C VAL A 15 -15.31 -56.62 44.99
N LEU A 16 -15.71 -57.04 43.78
CA LEU A 16 -15.88 -56.13 42.65
C LEU A 16 -16.98 -55.09 42.88
N LEU A 17 -18.06 -55.46 43.57
CA LEU A 17 -19.15 -54.55 43.91
C LEU A 17 -18.71 -53.52 44.97
N VAL A 18 -17.94 -53.95 45.98
CA VAL A 18 -17.36 -53.06 46.99
C VAL A 18 -16.29 -52.16 46.37
N SER A 19 -15.39 -52.68 45.54
CA SER A 19 -14.38 -51.90 44.83
C SER A 19 -15.01 -50.92 43.83
N GLY A 20 -16.06 -51.34 43.13
CA GLY A 20 -16.85 -50.48 42.24
C GLY A 20 -17.61 -49.40 43.01
N ALA A 21 -18.14 -49.72 44.19
CA ALA A 21 -18.79 -48.76 45.07
C ALA A 21 -17.78 -47.77 45.67
N ILE A 22 -16.58 -48.20 46.05
CA ILE A 22 -15.50 -47.32 46.52
C ILE A 22 -15.03 -46.42 45.37
N TRP A 23 -14.80 -46.96 44.17
CA TRP A 23 -14.40 -46.18 43.01
C TRP A 23 -15.48 -45.19 42.56
N PHE A 24 -16.76 -45.58 42.61
CA PHE A 24 -17.90 -44.70 42.31
C PHE A 24 -18.09 -43.62 43.40
N LEU A 25 -17.88 -43.97 44.67
CA LEU A 25 -17.87 -43.01 45.76
C LEU A 25 -16.64 -42.09 45.69
N ASP A 26 -15.47 -42.52 45.21
CA ASP A 26 -14.31 -41.64 45.04
C ASP A 26 -14.42 -40.75 43.79
N LEU A 27 -15.08 -41.20 42.70
CA LEU A 27 -15.33 -40.36 41.52
C LEU A 27 -16.49 -39.36 41.71
N PHE A 28 -17.47 -39.68 42.56
CA PHE A 28 -18.70 -38.87 42.73
C PHE A 28 -18.95 -38.39 44.16
N ALA A 29 -18.11 -38.68 45.15
CA ALA A 29 -18.16 -37.96 46.41
C ALA A 29 -17.71 -36.53 46.13
N PRO A 30 -18.58 -35.51 46.33
CA PRO A 30 -18.04 -34.20 46.58
C PRO A 30 -17.13 -34.36 47.79
N ILE A 31 -15.86 -34.00 47.65
CA ILE A 31 -14.97 -33.83 48.80
C ILE A 31 -15.79 -32.97 49.76
N ARG A 32 -16.21 -33.56 50.89
CA ARG A 32 -16.81 -32.79 51.96
C ARG A 32 -15.66 -32.04 52.61
N THR A 33 -15.23 -30.96 51.96
CA THR A 33 -14.61 -29.86 52.66
C THR A 33 -15.66 -29.38 53.66
N THR A 34 -15.42 -29.61 54.95
CA THR A 34 -16.09 -28.86 56.01
C THR A 34 -15.53 -27.44 56.00
N GLY A 35 -15.67 -26.75 54.88
CA GLY A 35 -15.31 -25.36 54.67
C GLY A 35 -16.55 -24.64 54.19
N ARG A 36 -16.96 -23.60 54.92
CA ARG A 36 -17.98 -22.64 54.51
C ARG A 36 -17.66 -22.17 53.08
N PRO A 37 -18.65 -21.98 52.18
CA PRO A 37 -18.38 -21.39 50.87
C PRO A 37 -17.65 -20.05 51.04
N PRO A 38 -16.72 -19.70 50.13
CA PRO A 38 -15.91 -18.50 50.25
C PRO A 38 -16.78 -17.24 50.24
N GLU A 39 -16.84 -16.55 51.39
CA GLU A 39 -17.51 -15.26 51.52
C GLU A 39 -16.45 -14.16 51.72
N GLY A 40 -16.24 -13.35 50.68
CA GLY A 40 -15.51 -12.08 50.76
C GLY A 40 -14.19 -12.00 49.98
N ARG A 41 -13.79 -10.76 49.68
CA ARG A 41 -12.48 -10.44 49.09
C ARG A 41 -11.38 -10.59 50.14
N ILE A 42 -10.17 -10.95 49.73
CA ILE A 42 -9.00 -10.99 50.63
C ILE A 42 -8.73 -9.60 51.17
N VAL A 43 -8.81 -8.62 50.29
CA VAL A 43 -8.59 -7.20 50.55
C VAL A 43 -9.95 -6.48 50.60
N PRO A 44 -10.37 -5.93 51.74
CA PRO A 44 -11.68 -5.27 51.88
C PRO A 44 -11.62 -3.75 51.68
N PHE A 45 -10.75 -3.22 50.80
CA PHE A 45 -10.59 -1.77 50.63
C PHE A 45 -11.35 -1.22 49.41
N PRO A 46 -11.89 0.01 49.51
CA PRO A 46 -12.28 0.79 48.35
C PRO A 46 -11.03 1.37 47.65
N GLU A 47 -10.99 1.25 46.32
CA GLU A 47 -9.90 1.63 45.41
C GLU A 47 -9.38 3.09 45.47
N PRO A 48 -10.16 4.15 45.84
CA PRO A 48 -9.66 5.53 45.76
C PRO A 48 -8.70 5.95 46.90
N GLU A 49 -8.49 5.12 47.93
CA GLU A 49 -7.67 5.51 49.10
C GLU A 49 -6.20 5.07 49.00
N ILE A 50 -5.81 4.35 47.95
CA ILE A 50 -4.47 3.77 47.84
C ILE A 50 -3.43 4.85 47.49
N THR A 51 -2.47 5.03 48.38
CA THR A 51 -1.37 6.02 48.29
C THR A 51 -0.01 5.39 47.99
N GLY A 52 0.16 4.08 48.23
CA GLY A 52 1.44 3.40 48.07
C GLY A 52 1.33 1.88 47.90
N LEU A 53 2.41 1.28 47.38
CA LEU A 53 2.58 -0.16 47.22
C LEU A 53 4.01 -0.54 47.61
N SER A 54 4.19 -1.50 48.51
CA SER A 54 5.50 -2.13 48.73
C SER A 54 5.42 -3.60 48.34
N VAL A 55 6.40 -4.08 47.60
CA VAL A 55 6.48 -5.48 47.18
C VAL A 55 7.86 -6.04 47.50
N GLN A 56 7.87 -7.17 48.19
CA GLN A 56 9.07 -7.94 48.46
C GLN A 56 8.96 -9.30 47.77
N THR A 57 9.92 -9.64 46.91
CA THR A 57 10.02 -10.92 46.22
C THR A 57 11.47 -11.42 46.27
N GLY A 58 11.72 -12.50 47.00
CA GLY A 58 13.08 -12.98 47.26
C GLY A 58 13.95 -11.88 47.89
N THR A 59 15.00 -11.45 47.18
CA THR A 59 15.90 -10.36 47.62
C THR A 59 15.50 -8.98 47.11
N LEU A 60 14.55 -8.90 46.17
CA LEU A 60 14.08 -7.63 45.62
C LEU A 60 13.01 -7.04 46.55
N SER A 61 13.24 -5.81 47.00
CA SER A 61 12.27 -5.01 47.73
C SER A 61 12.05 -3.72 46.95
N VAL A 62 10.81 -3.43 46.58
CA VAL A 62 10.41 -2.20 45.90
C VAL A 62 9.36 -1.47 46.70
N GLU A 63 9.44 -0.14 46.68
CA GLU A 63 8.44 0.74 47.27
C GLU A 63 8.02 1.76 46.23
N LEU A 64 6.71 1.87 46.02
CA LEU A 64 6.10 2.76 45.07
C LEU A 64 5.15 3.69 45.79
N GLN A 65 5.18 4.96 45.40
CA GLN A 65 4.26 5.97 45.89
C GLN A 65 3.47 6.54 44.71
N ARG A 66 2.19 6.76 44.93
CA ARG A 66 1.32 7.40 43.95
C ARG A 66 1.59 8.91 43.95
N ASP A 67 1.90 9.46 42.79
CA ASP A 67 2.00 10.89 42.54
C ASP A 67 0.99 11.29 41.47
N ALA A 68 -0.12 11.89 41.92
CA ALA A 68 -1.33 12.16 41.12
C ALA A 68 -1.83 10.90 40.37
N ASP A 69 -1.69 10.87 39.05
CA ASP A 69 -2.11 9.78 38.17
C ASP A 69 -0.95 8.85 37.77
N THR A 70 0.23 9.03 38.36
CA THR A 70 1.43 8.25 38.05
C THR A 70 1.98 7.56 39.29
N TRP A 71 2.82 6.55 39.07
CA TRP A 71 3.54 5.86 40.13
C TRP A 71 5.03 6.17 40.06
N ILE A 72 5.61 6.48 41.22
CA ILE A 72 7.04 6.71 41.39
C ILE A 72 7.59 5.59 42.26
N LEU A 73 8.61 4.91 41.75
CA LEU A 73 9.46 4.04 42.55
C LEU A 73 10.31 4.93 43.45
N VAL A 74 10.24 4.74 44.76
CA VAL A 74 10.99 5.52 45.78
C VAL A 74 12.10 4.72 46.42
N SER A 75 12.03 3.38 46.35
CA SER A 75 13.06 2.46 46.83
C SER A 75 13.14 1.24 45.91
N PRO A 76 14.35 0.73 45.57
CA PRO A 76 15.68 1.17 46.03
C PRO A 76 16.22 2.41 45.32
N VAL A 77 15.54 2.89 44.27
CA VAL A 77 15.94 4.04 43.46
C VAL A 77 14.73 4.94 43.23
N GLN A 78 14.99 6.23 43.01
CA GLN A 78 13.94 7.21 42.75
C GLN A 78 13.73 7.35 41.23
N ALA A 79 12.66 6.76 40.70
CA ALA A 79 12.40 6.74 39.25
C ALA A 79 10.90 6.60 38.92
N PRO A 80 10.44 7.04 37.73
CA PRO A 80 9.10 6.72 37.25
C PRO A 80 8.88 5.21 37.16
N ALA A 81 7.73 4.73 37.62
CA ALA A 81 7.34 3.33 37.57
C ALA A 81 6.40 3.04 36.39
N ASP A 82 6.36 1.78 35.97
CA ASP A 82 5.40 1.28 34.98
C ASP A 82 3.98 1.34 35.56
N THR A 83 3.34 2.49 35.37
CA THR A 83 2.01 2.80 35.93
C THR A 83 0.95 1.82 35.45
N PHE A 84 1.04 1.34 34.21
CA PHE A 84 0.12 0.34 33.68
C PHE A 84 0.25 -0.98 34.44
N ARG A 85 1.48 -1.46 34.62
CA ARG A 85 1.74 -2.70 35.36
C ARG A 85 1.34 -2.62 36.82
N VAL A 86 1.62 -1.50 37.48
CA VAL A 86 1.18 -1.26 38.86
C VAL A 86 -0.34 -1.30 38.94
N GLY A 87 -1.05 -0.70 37.99
CA GLY A 87 -2.50 -0.81 37.86
C GLY A 87 -2.99 -2.26 37.74
N GLN A 88 -2.36 -3.08 36.88
CA GLN A 88 -2.72 -4.50 36.74
C GLN A 88 -2.56 -5.30 38.06
N ILE A 89 -1.52 -4.99 38.84
CA ILE A 89 -1.31 -5.61 40.15
C ILE A 89 -2.45 -5.23 41.10
N PHE A 90 -2.85 -3.95 41.13
CA PHE A 90 -3.97 -3.50 41.94
C PHE A 90 -5.30 -4.12 41.51
N ASP A 91 -5.61 -4.10 40.22
CA ASP A 91 -6.82 -4.72 39.67
C ASP A 91 -6.92 -6.19 40.10
N GLN A 92 -5.80 -6.91 40.02
CA GLN A 92 -5.74 -8.30 40.45
C GLN A 92 -5.98 -8.42 41.96
N LEU A 93 -5.33 -7.62 42.81
CA LEU A 93 -5.52 -7.65 44.26
C LEU A 93 -6.97 -7.39 44.68
N LEU A 94 -7.67 -6.48 43.99
CA LEU A 94 -9.05 -6.11 44.31
C LEU A 94 -10.09 -7.18 43.96
N VAL A 95 -9.77 -8.07 43.01
CA VAL A 95 -10.64 -9.18 42.62
C VAL A 95 -10.28 -10.50 43.29
N MET A 96 -9.25 -10.53 44.13
CA MET A 96 -8.83 -11.74 44.84
C MET A 96 -9.88 -12.17 45.86
N MET A 97 -10.43 -13.36 45.62
CA MET A 97 -11.40 -14.00 46.50
C MET A 97 -10.69 -14.83 47.57
N ARG A 98 -11.25 -14.83 48.77
CA ARG A 98 -10.87 -15.77 49.83
C ARG A 98 -11.25 -17.17 49.37
N GLY A 99 -10.37 -18.13 49.51
CA GLY A 99 -10.64 -19.55 49.32
C GLY A 99 -10.90 -20.23 50.66
N GLU A 100 -10.31 -21.41 50.86
CA GLU A 100 -10.40 -22.15 52.11
C GLU A 100 -9.73 -21.38 53.26
N THR A 101 -10.40 -21.31 54.42
CA THR A 101 -9.90 -20.65 55.62
C THR A 101 -9.45 -21.68 56.66
N ILE A 102 -8.18 -21.64 57.04
CA ILE A 102 -7.59 -22.44 58.10
C ILE A 102 -7.47 -21.58 59.35
N SER A 103 -8.36 -21.85 60.30
CA SER A 103 -8.45 -21.09 61.56
C SER A 103 -7.27 -21.36 62.49
N ARG A 104 -7.01 -20.43 63.42
CA ARG A 104 -5.99 -20.62 64.48
C ARG A 104 -6.24 -21.87 65.33
N ARG A 105 -7.50 -22.26 65.49
CA ARG A 105 -7.90 -23.46 66.25
C ARG A 105 -7.45 -24.72 65.50
N GLU A 106 -7.74 -24.82 64.20
CA GLU A 106 -7.33 -25.95 63.35
C GLU A 106 -5.81 -26.06 63.25
N GLN A 107 -5.10 -24.93 63.11
CA GLN A 107 -3.63 -24.91 63.14
C GLN A 107 -3.10 -25.57 64.43
N LYS A 108 -3.66 -25.21 65.60
CA LYS A 108 -3.26 -25.79 66.89
C LYS A 108 -3.63 -27.27 67.02
N GLU A 109 -4.82 -27.66 66.58
CA GLU A 109 -5.29 -29.06 66.63
C GLU A 109 -4.43 -29.98 65.78
N LEU A 110 -3.94 -29.49 64.64
CA LEU A 110 -3.08 -30.24 63.72
C LEU A 110 -1.58 -30.09 64.02
N GLY A 111 -1.20 -29.26 65.00
CA GLY A 111 0.21 -28.96 65.30
C GLY A 111 0.93 -28.24 64.16
N LEU A 112 0.21 -27.51 63.30
CA LEU A 112 0.73 -26.79 62.15
C LEU A 112 0.99 -25.32 62.48
N THR A 113 1.99 -24.74 61.84
CA THR A 113 2.48 -23.37 62.02
C THR A 113 2.49 -22.62 60.68
N PRO A 114 2.58 -21.28 60.66
CA PRO A 114 2.72 -20.53 59.41
C PRO A 114 3.92 -20.98 58.54
N ALA A 115 5.00 -21.48 59.15
CA ALA A 115 6.14 -22.07 58.47
C ALA A 115 5.74 -23.26 57.56
N ASP A 116 4.80 -24.10 58.01
CA ASP A 116 4.30 -25.28 57.28
C ASP A 116 3.54 -24.89 56.00
N TYR A 117 3.12 -23.64 55.88
CA TYR A 117 2.47 -23.07 54.70
C TYR A 117 3.42 -22.16 53.89
N GLY A 118 4.70 -22.09 54.29
CA GLY A 118 5.71 -21.25 53.64
C GLY A 118 5.50 -19.74 53.87
N LEU A 119 4.83 -19.35 54.95
CA LEU A 119 4.51 -17.95 55.26
C LEU A 119 5.57 -17.25 56.12
N ASP A 120 6.51 -18.01 56.69
CA ASP A 120 7.70 -17.47 57.37
C ASP A 120 8.75 -16.98 56.36
N THR A 121 8.84 -17.66 55.21
CA THR A 121 9.65 -17.25 54.05
C THR A 121 8.72 -17.14 52.83
N PRO A 122 7.88 -16.09 52.77
CA PRO A 122 6.88 -15.96 51.73
C PRO A 122 7.55 -15.80 50.36
N ARG A 123 6.88 -16.31 49.32
CA ARG A 123 7.26 -16.11 47.92
C ARG A 123 7.16 -14.65 47.51
N ALA A 124 6.16 -13.96 48.03
CA ALA A 124 5.99 -12.53 47.91
C ALA A 124 5.32 -11.97 49.17
N SER A 125 5.65 -10.73 49.52
CA SER A 125 4.89 -9.92 50.46
C SER A 125 4.46 -8.65 49.75
N ILE A 126 3.16 -8.33 49.81
CA ILE A 126 2.62 -7.10 49.23
C ILE A 126 2.00 -6.29 50.36
N THR A 127 2.47 -5.06 50.53
CA THR A 127 1.92 -4.09 51.46
C THR A 127 1.20 -3.01 50.68
N ILE A 128 -0.09 -2.84 50.95
CA ILE A 128 -0.91 -1.78 50.37
C ILE A 128 -0.99 -0.66 51.39
N HIS A 129 -0.63 0.56 50.97
CA HIS A 129 -0.70 1.75 51.82
C HIS A 129 -1.93 2.59 51.45
N THR A 130 -2.75 2.92 52.45
CA THR A 130 -3.96 3.73 52.36
C THR A 130 -3.91 4.86 53.38
N GLY A 131 -3.29 5.98 53.00
CA GLY A 131 -3.03 7.10 53.91
C GLY A 131 -2.17 6.69 55.10
N ASP A 132 -2.76 6.72 56.30
CA ASP A 132 -2.08 6.37 57.57
C ASP A 132 -2.11 4.87 57.90
N THR A 133 -2.72 4.05 57.04
CA THR A 133 -2.88 2.61 57.27
C THR A 133 -2.14 1.78 56.23
N ALA A 134 -1.65 0.61 56.64
CA ALA A 134 -1.00 -0.33 55.76
C ALA A 134 -1.45 -1.76 56.09
N GLU A 135 -1.77 -2.55 55.07
CA GLU A 135 -2.11 -3.97 55.22
C GLU A 135 -1.14 -4.81 54.39
N THR A 136 -0.47 -5.76 55.05
CA THR A 136 0.52 -6.64 54.42
C THR A 136 -0.07 -8.02 54.21
N ILE A 137 0.04 -8.51 52.97
CA ILE A 137 -0.39 -9.84 52.54
C ILE A 137 0.86 -10.65 52.19
N ARG A 138 1.05 -11.75 52.92
CA ARG A 138 2.14 -12.71 52.68
C ARG A 138 1.62 -13.87 51.85
N PHE A 139 2.32 -14.17 50.76
CA PHE A 139 2.02 -15.25 49.83
C PHE A 139 2.99 -16.41 50.05
N GLY A 140 2.47 -17.53 50.56
CA GLY A 140 3.23 -18.72 50.92
C GLY A 140 3.39 -19.71 49.76
N ARG A 141 3.45 -21.00 50.09
CA ARG A 141 3.56 -22.08 49.10
C ARG A 141 2.23 -22.38 48.41
N ALA A 142 2.29 -23.07 47.28
CA ALA A 142 1.10 -23.60 46.61
C ALA A 142 0.38 -24.62 47.49
N ALA A 143 -0.95 -24.58 47.48
CA ALA A 143 -1.78 -25.57 48.14
C ALA A 143 -1.57 -26.95 47.48
N PRO A 144 -1.63 -28.06 48.25
CA PRO A 144 -1.43 -29.41 47.71
C PRO A 144 -2.51 -29.84 46.70
N VAL A 145 -3.70 -29.24 46.79
CA VAL A 145 -4.86 -29.53 45.95
C VAL A 145 -5.36 -28.22 45.34
N GLY A 146 -5.57 -28.21 44.03
CA GLY A 146 -5.97 -27.01 43.29
C GLY A 146 -4.80 -26.15 42.81
N ALA A 147 -5.13 -24.96 42.31
CA ALA A 147 -4.18 -23.98 41.79
C ALA A 147 -4.06 -22.75 42.71
N ASP A 148 -4.21 -22.95 44.01
CA ASP A 148 -4.22 -21.89 45.01
C ASP A 148 -2.86 -21.75 45.72
N LEU A 149 -2.61 -20.59 46.33
CA LEU A 149 -1.53 -20.29 47.27
C LEU A 149 -2.11 -20.13 48.66
N TYR A 150 -1.34 -20.55 49.67
CA TYR A 150 -1.62 -20.12 51.04
C TYR A 150 -1.24 -18.66 51.22
N VAL A 151 -2.10 -17.88 51.86
CA VAL A 151 -1.89 -16.47 52.14
C VAL A 151 -2.24 -16.14 53.58
N MET A 152 -1.53 -15.16 54.15
CA MET A 152 -1.80 -14.64 55.47
C MET A 152 -1.74 -13.12 55.43
N ILE A 153 -2.70 -12.49 56.08
CA ILE A 153 -2.72 -11.06 56.30
C ILE A 153 -2.09 -10.79 57.67
N ASP A 154 -1.15 -9.86 57.73
CA ASP A 154 -0.51 -9.51 58.99
C ASP A 154 -1.52 -8.95 60.01
N GLY A 155 -1.34 -9.36 61.28
CA GLY A 155 -2.29 -9.07 62.36
C GLY A 155 -3.53 -9.98 62.39
N LYS A 156 -3.78 -10.81 61.37
CA LYS A 156 -4.87 -11.80 61.35
C LYS A 156 -4.31 -13.22 61.54
N PRO A 157 -4.85 -14.04 62.46
CA PRO A 157 -4.28 -15.35 62.77
C PRO A 157 -4.70 -16.46 61.80
N GLU A 158 -5.52 -16.14 60.79
CA GLU A 158 -6.10 -17.07 59.83
C GLU A 158 -5.17 -17.23 58.61
N ILE A 159 -5.08 -18.44 58.08
CA ILE A 159 -4.42 -18.73 56.81
C ILE A 159 -5.53 -18.98 55.79
N LEU A 160 -5.45 -18.35 54.62
CA LEU A 160 -6.44 -18.47 53.55
C LEU A 160 -5.81 -19.15 52.33
N SER A 161 -6.61 -19.77 51.46
CA SER A 161 -6.18 -20.11 50.10
C SER A 161 -6.64 -19.03 49.11
N THR A 162 -5.92 -18.83 48.00
CA THR A 162 -6.33 -17.92 46.92
C THR A 162 -5.63 -18.21 45.60
N GLN A 163 -6.10 -17.62 44.51
CA GLN A 163 -5.57 -17.83 43.17
C GLN A 163 -4.11 -17.36 43.01
N THR A 164 -3.30 -18.10 42.25
CA THR A 164 -1.86 -17.82 42.05
C THR A 164 -1.53 -16.61 41.20
N ARG A 165 -2.47 -16.13 40.37
CA ARG A 165 -2.24 -15.16 39.26
C ARG A 165 -1.51 -13.89 39.68
N ILE A 166 -1.63 -13.45 40.93
CA ILE A 166 -0.92 -12.27 41.44
C ILE A 166 0.60 -12.41 41.34
N LEU A 167 1.16 -13.61 41.58
CA LEU A 167 2.61 -13.82 41.51
C LEU A 167 3.16 -13.68 40.09
N ASP A 168 2.35 -14.01 39.07
CA ASP A 168 2.72 -13.89 37.66
C ASP A 168 2.81 -12.42 37.20
N LEU A 169 2.17 -11.50 37.91
CA LEU A 169 2.17 -10.07 37.60
C LEU A 169 3.35 -9.32 38.23
N LEU A 170 3.99 -9.87 39.27
CA LEU A 170 5.08 -9.21 39.99
C LEU A 170 6.40 -9.33 39.20
N PRO A 171 7.02 -8.22 38.75
CA PRO A 171 8.33 -8.27 38.14
C PRO A 171 9.40 -8.83 39.07
N ALA A 172 10.19 -9.77 38.54
CA ALA A 172 11.33 -10.36 39.24
C ALA A 172 12.58 -9.45 39.27
N THR A 173 12.61 -8.38 38.47
CA THR A 173 13.74 -7.46 38.35
C THR A 173 13.29 -6.02 38.58
N LEU A 174 14.20 -5.19 39.12
CA LEU A 174 13.95 -3.77 39.34
C LEU A 174 13.52 -3.04 38.06
N THR A 175 14.19 -3.33 36.94
CA THR A 175 13.86 -2.80 35.61
C THR A 175 12.42 -3.08 35.20
N GLY A 176 11.85 -4.22 35.59
CA GLY A 176 10.46 -4.55 35.27
C GLY A 176 9.42 -3.71 36.04
N TRP A 177 9.84 -3.00 37.09
CA TRP A 177 9.00 -2.04 37.82
C TRP A 177 9.11 -0.61 37.29
N ARG A 178 10.17 -0.27 36.56
CA ARG A 178 10.46 1.08 36.06
C ARG A 178 9.71 1.36 34.75
N ASP A 179 9.43 2.64 34.45
CA ASP A 179 8.86 3.04 33.15
C ASP A 179 9.91 2.88 32.03
N ARG A 180 9.71 1.88 31.17
CA ARG A 180 10.63 1.54 30.09
C ARG A 180 10.38 2.31 28.79
N THR A 181 9.57 3.37 28.81
CA THR A 181 9.23 4.16 27.62
C THR A 181 10.44 4.94 27.11
N LEU A 182 10.84 4.70 25.86
CA LEU A 182 11.98 5.41 25.26
C LEU A 182 11.58 6.81 24.76
N PHE A 183 10.48 6.94 24.03
CA PHE A 183 9.91 8.20 23.56
C PHE A 183 8.47 8.35 24.02
N THR A 184 8.14 9.53 24.52
CA THR A 184 6.82 9.81 25.09
C THR A 184 5.91 10.52 24.09
N GLY A 185 4.60 10.25 24.14
CA GLY A 185 3.60 10.92 23.29
C GLY A 185 3.13 10.09 22.10
N ASN A 186 2.72 10.77 21.03
CA ASN A 186 2.14 10.12 19.84
C ASN A 186 3.00 10.42 18.59
N PRO A 187 3.45 9.40 17.84
CA PRO A 187 4.28 9.57 16.64
C PRO A 187 3.64 10.46 15.57
N ILE A 188 2.31 10.48 15.44
CA ILE A 188 1.59 11.33 14.48
C ILE A 188 1.75 12.82 14.81
N GLN A 189 1.98 13.16 16.09
CA GLN A 189 2.15 14.53 16.55
C GLN A 189 3.58 15.06 16.36
N ILE A 190 4.52 14.22 15.95
CA ILE A 190 5.89 14.65 15.67
C ILE A 190 5.89 15.56 14.45
N ARG A 191 6.53 16.73 14.60
CA ARG A 191 6.65 17.77 13.57
C ARG A 191 8.03 17.79 12.93
N ARG A 192 9.06 17.33 13.64
CA ARG A 192 10.44 17.27 13.15
C ARG A 192 11.18 16.13 13.83
N LEU A 193 12.01 15.45 13.05
CA LEU A 193 12.91 14.38 13.47
C LEU A 193 14.32 14.75 13.00
N GLU A 194 15.27 14.77 13.93
CA GLU A 194 16.69 14.96 13.61
C GLU A 194 17.48 13.76 14.11
N ILE A 195 18.27 13.16 13.22
CA ILE A 195 19.18 12.07 13.54
C ILE A 195 20.60 12.48 13.16
N GLN A 196 21.46 12.61 14.18
CA GLN A 196 22.90 12.71 13.97
C GLN A 196 23.48 11.30 13.98
N ARG A 197 24.20 10.92 12.93
CA ARG A 197 24.76 9.57 12.73
C ARG A 197 26.01 9.63 11.87
N ARG A 198 26.71 8.49 11.76
CA ARG A 198 27.96 8.35 11.01
C ARG A 198 27.88 8.79 9.55
N ASP A 199 26.78 8.45 8.86
CA ASP A 199 26.58 8.74 7.43
C ASP A 199 26.06 10.17 7.16
N GLY A 200 26.18 11.06 8.14
CA GLY A 200 25.71 12.43 8.08
C GLY A 200 24.30 12.62 8.66
N PRO A 201 23.86 13.87 8.83
CA PRO A 201 22.60 14.20 9.48
C PRO A 201 21.39 13.83 8.62
N LEU A 202 20.35 13.29 9.23
CA LEU A 202 19.01 13.13 8.64
C LEU A 202 18.04 14.04 9.35
N HIS A 203 17.55 15.06 8.65
CA HIS A 203 16.58 16.00 9.20
C HIS A 203 15.31 15.91 8.37
N LEU A 204 14.22 15.56 9.02
CA LEU A 204 12.90 15.41 8.42
C LEU A 204 11.94 16.37 9.13
N ALA A 205 11.15 17.12 8.36
CA ALA A 205 10.17 18.06 8.90
C ALA A 205 8.82 17.89 8.22
N ARG A 206 7.73 18.04 8.98
CA ARG A 206 6.39 18.13 8.40
C ARG A 206 6.23 19.47 7.68
N ILE A 207 5.62 19.44 6.50
CA ILE A 207 5.29 20.66 5.75
C ILE A 207 3.84 21.11 6.00
N GLU A 208 3.56 22.39 5.73
CA GLU A 208 2.19 22.90 5.68
C GLU A 208 1.39 22.18 4.59
N GLY A 209 0.15 21.80 4.88
CA GLY A 209 -0.66 20.95 3.98
C GLY A 209 -0.49 19.43 4.20
N GLY A 210 0.47 19.01 5.03
CA GLY A 210 0.69 17.59 5.37
C GLY A 210 1.83 16.95 4.57
N GLY A 211 2.26 15.75 4.99
CA GLY A 211 3.45 15.08 4.45
C GLY A 211 4.76 15.53 5.10
N TRP A 212 5.87 15.04 4.56
CA TRP A 212 7.23 15.30 5.07
C TRP A 212 8.12 15.94 4.00
N ILE A 213 9.21 16.57 4.45
CA ILE A 213 10.32 17.01 3.63
C ILE A 213 11.64 16.61 4.27
N LEU A 214 12.58 16.17 3.44
CA LEU A 214 13.97 16.00 3.81
C LEU A 214 14.60 17.40 3.80
N GLU A 215 15.16 17.84 4.92
CA GLU A 215 15.90 19.10 5.01
C GLU A 215 17.41 18.90 4.90
N LYS A 216 17.92 17.79 5.45
CA LYS A 216 19.33 17.40 5.42
C LYS A 216 19.45 15.89 5.16
N PRO A 217 20.50 15.45 4.43
CA PRO A 217 21.65 16.23 3.95
C PRO A 217 21.35 17.11 2.73
N VAL A 218 20.29 16.79 1.99
CA VAL A 218 19.84 17.55 0.81
C VAL A 218 18.36 17.81 0.94
N ARG A 219 17.92 19.01 0.60
CA ARG A 219 16.49 19.35 0.61
C ARG A 219 15.75 18.55 -0.47
N GLY A 220 14.66 17.86 -0.14
CA GLY A 220 13.89 17.13 -1.15
C GLY A 220 12.68 16.38 -0.63
N ARG A 221 11.85 15.87 -1.55
CA ARG A 221 10.65 15.10 -1.22
C ARG A 221 11.01 13.79 -0.52
N THR A 222 10.12 13.36 0.36
CA THR A 222 10.25 12.12 1.13
C THR A 222 9.27 11.04 0.70
N ALA A 223 9.65 9.78 0.92
CA ALA A 223 8.70 8.68 1.00
C ALA A 223 7.98 8.77 2.35
N ASP A 224 6.86 9.48 2.39
CA ASP A 224 6.17 9.83 3.63
C ASP A 224 5.77 8.59 4.46
N ASP A 225 5.43 7.49 3.78
CA ASP A 225 5.16 6.18 4.40
C ASP A 225 6.40 5.56 5.09
N ALA A 226 7.59 5.80 4.55
CA ALA A 226 8.84 5.33 5.16
C ALA A 226 9.19 6.17 6.40
N VAL A 227 8.92 7.48 6.37
CA VAL A 227 9.09 8.37 7.53
C VAL A 227 8.10 8.02 8.64
N ASP A 228 6.84 7.81 8.30
CA ASP A 228 5.81 7.43 9.27
C ASP A 228 6.13 6.06 9.90
N ARG A 229 6.60 5.07 9.12
CA ARG A 229 7.10 3.79 9.65
C ARG A 229 8.27 3.96 10.60
N LEU A 230 9.28 4.76 10.24
CA LEU A 230 10.41 5.08 11.12
C LEU A 230 9.94 5.63 12.46
N LEU A 231 8.97 6.56 12.46
CA LEU A 231 8.43 7.11 13.70
C LEU A 231 7.67 6.07 14.53
N MET A 232 6.85 5.22 13.90
CA MET A 232 6.16 4.13 14.62
C MET A 232 7.16 3.17 15.26
N ASP A 233 8.19 2.78 14.51
CA ASP A 233 9.23 1.88 15.00
C ASP A 233 10.00 2.53 16.17
N LEU A 234 10.38 3.81 16.07
CA LEU A 234 11.03 4.55 17.15
C LEU A 234 10.20 4.55 18.45
N PHE A 235 8.89 4.76 18.36
CA PHE A 235 7.99 4.74 19.52
C PHE A 235 7.71 3.34 20.06
N SER A 236 8.03 2.28 19.30
CA SER A 236 7.90 0.90 19.75
C SER A 236 9.06 0.45 20.65
N PHE A 237 10.24 1.09 20.53
CA PHE A 237 11.40 0.75 21.34
C PHE A 237 11.15 1.02 22.83
N ARG A 238 11.76 0.18 23.66
CA ARG A 238 11.74 0.26 25.11
C ARG A 238 13.15 0.21 25.64
N VAL A 239 13.34 0.80 26.82
CA VAL A 239 14.55 0.58 27.61
C VAL A 239 14.64 -0.91 27.96
N ASP A 240 15.78 -1.53 27.69
CA ASP A 240 16.00 -2.94 27.99
C ASP A 240 16.41 -3.15 29.44
N ASP A 241 17.34 -2.34 29.92
CA ASP A 241 17.86 -2.39 31.28
C ASP A 241 18.41 -1.04 31.75
N TYR A 242 18.41 -0.76 33.04
CA TYR A 242 19.04 0.44 33.61
C TYR A 242 20.43 0.06 34.12
N ILE A 243 21.47 0.66 33.54
CA ILE A 243 22.85 0.26 33.78
C ILE A 243 23.52 1.12 34.86
N ALA A 244 23.19 2.41 34.93
CA ALA A 244 23.68 3.29 35.97
C ALA A 244 22.68 4.40 36.30
N GLU A 245 22.56 4.73 37.59
CA GLU A 245 21.74 5.85 38.08
C GLU A 245 22.48 7.21 38.01
N SER A 246 23.69 7.22 37.42
CA SER A 246 24.50 8.42 37.25
C SER A 246 25.25 8.45 35.92
N MET A 247 25.23 9.61 35.26
CA MET A 247 26.00 9.93 34.06
C MET A 247 27.42 10.44 34.36
N ALA A 248 27.91 10.37 35.61
CA ALA A 248 29.24 10.86 35.99
C ALA A 248 30.40 10.21 35.17
N ALA A 249 30.16 9.03 34.60
CA ALA A 249 31.08 8.33 33.73
C ALA A 249 30.60 8.27 32.27
N SER A 250 29.95 9.32 31.75
CA SER A 250 29.41 9.38 30.38
C SER A 250 30.39 8.96 29.28
N ALA A 251 31.68 9.32 29.41
CA ALA A 251 32.77 8.86 28.56
C ALA A 251 32.89 7.32 28.53
N LEU A 252 32.74 6.64 29.68
CA LEU A 252 32.76 5.17 29.79
C LEU A 252 31.60 4.49 29.05
N TYR A 253 30.57 5.24 28.67
CA TYR A 253 29.43 4.74 27.93
C TYR A 253 29.41 5.22 26.47
N GLY A 254 30.39 6.05 26.07
CA GLY A 254 30.43 6.66 24.75
C GLY A 254 29.28 7.66 24.53
N LEU A 255 28.84 8.35 25.58
CA LEU A 255 27.73 9.31 25.50
C LEU A 255 28.18 10.76 25.29
N ASP A 256 29.47 11.05 25.50
CA ASP A 256 30.08 12.36 25.16
C ASP A 256 30.22 12.52 23.65
N GLU A 257 30.54 11.43 22.96
CA GLU A 257 30.58 11.31 21.50
C GLU A 257 29.66 10.16 21.07
N PRO A 258 28.33 10.39 21.06
CA PRO A 258 27.37 9.33 20.78
C PRO A 258 27.51 8.81 19.35
N THR A 259 27.37 7.50 19.18
CA THR A 259 27.33 6.84 17.87
C THR A 259 26.15 7.31 17.04
N ALA A 260 25.02 7.61 17.70
CA ALA A 260 23.89 8.29 17.10
C ALA A 260 23.14 9.14 18.13
N GLN A 261 22.50 10.22 17.68
CA GLN A 261 21.59 11.04 18.48
C GLN A 261 20.27 11.17 17.73
N ILE A 262 19.15 10.96 18.42
CA ILE A 262 17.80 11.08 17.87
C ILE A 262 17.09 12.20 18.63
N THR A 263 16.59 13.21 17.94
CA THR A 263 15.80 14.30 18.52
C THR A 263 14.42 14.35 17.87
N LEU A 264 13.37 14.27 18.69
CA LEU A 264 11.98 14.40 18.26
C LEU A 264 11.35 15.70 18.75
N TYR A 265 10.73 16.45 17.85
CA TYR A 265 10.04 17.70 18.19
C TYR A 265 8.53 17.54 18.04
N SER A 266 7.79 18.01 19.04
CA SER A 266 6.33 18.01 19.05
C SER A 266 5.80 19.23 19.82
N ALA A 267 4.48 19.43 19.81
CA ALA A 267 3.86 20.48 20.63
C ALA A 267 4.08 20.26 22.14
N ARG A 268 4.22 19.00 22.59
CA ARG A 268 4.54 18.67 23.98
C ARG A 268 6.01 18.92 24.31
N HIS A 269 6.89 18.73 23.33
CA HIS A 269 8.34 18.87 23.48
C HIS A 269 8.89 19.88 22.47
N PRO A 270 8.61 21.19 22.62
CA PRO A 270 9.04 22.21 21.66
C PRO A 270 10.57 22.36 21.60
N GLY A 271 11.27 22.07 22.70
CA GLY A 271 12.74 22.05 22.77
C GLY A 271 13.39 20.77 22.24
N GLY A 272 12.59 19.76 21.87
CA GLY A 272 13.05 18.45 21.40
C GLY A 272 13.33 17.46 22.54
N GLU A 273 12.83 16.23 22.40
CA GLU A 273 13.17 15.08 23.24
C GLU A 273 14.34 14.34 22.59
N THR A 274 15.50 14.29 23.26
CA THR A 274 16.72 13.68 22.68
C THR A 274 17.12 12.39 23.38
N ILE A 275 17.39 11.35 22.59
CA ILE A 275 18.05 10.11 23.02
C ILE A 275 19.45 10.03 22.38
N LEU A 276 20.44 9.77 23.22
CA LEU A 276 21.84 9.51 22.85
C LEU A 276 22.07 8.00 22.83
N ILE A 277 22.73 7.49 21.80
CA ILE A 277 23.14 6.09 21.67
C ILE A 277 24.66 6.04 21.66
N GLY A 278 25.23 5.40 22.66
CA GLY A 278 26.66 5.24 22.86
C GLY A 278 27.20 3.91 22.34
N ARG A 279 28.31 3.47 22.95
CA ARG A 279 29.04 2.26 22.55
C ARG A 279 28.24 0.97 22.87
N PRO A 280 28.60 -0.18 22.28
CA PRO A 280 28.07 -1.48 22.69
C PRO A 280 28.32 -1.77 24.18
N VAL A 281 27.42 -2.51 24.83
CA VAL A 281 27.58 -2.92 26.24
C VAL A 281 28.47 -4.17 26.33
N ASP A 282 29.58 -4.09 27.05
CA ASP A 282 30.63 -5.13 27.06
C ASP A 282 30.11 -6.53 27.46
N ASN A 283 29.18 -6.59 28.42
CA ASN A 283 28.66 -7.85 28.97
C ASN A 283 27.24 -8.19 28.49
N LEU A 284 26.68 -7.43 27.54
CA LEU A 284 25.35 -7.65 26.99
C LEU A 284 25.39 -7.55 25.45
N PRO A 285 25.70 -8.67 24.75
CA PRO A 285 25.75 -8.70 23.30
C PRO A 285 24.44 -8.19 22.67
N GLY A 286 24.57 -7.36 21.63
CA GLY A 286 23.42 -6.77 20.93
C GLY A 286 22.74 -5.63 21.67
N LYS A 287 23.34 -5.10 22.74
CA LYS A 287 22.88 -3.90 23.45
C LYS A 287 23.86 -2.74 23.30
N HIS A 288 23.34 -1.53 23.33
CA HIS A 288 24.10 -0.29 23.37
C HIS A 288 23.75 0.52 24.61
N TYR A 289 24.73 1.22 25.19
CA TYR A 289 24.44 2.25 26.17
C TYR A 289 23.63 3.37 25.52
N ALA A 290 22.71 3.95 26.27
CA ALA A 290 21.91 5.07 25.85
C ALA A 290 21.56 5.96 27.05
N ALA A 291 21.26 7.21 26.77
CA ALA A 291 20.79 8.15 27.77
C ALA A 291 19.84 9.17 27.15
N ARG A 292 18.88 9.62 27.95
CA ARG A 292 18.03 10.76 27.60
C ARG A 292 18.78 12.04 27.94
N ARG A 293 18.86 12.98 27.00
CA ARG A 293 19.54 14.27 27.26
C ARG A 293 18.86 15.00 28.43
N GLY A 294 19.66 15.40 29.41
CA GLY A 294 19.19 16.07 30.62
C GLY A 294 18.72 15.13 31.73
N SER A 295 18.69 13.81 31.50
CA SER A 295 18.55 12.81 32.57
C SER A 295 19.91 12.46 33.16
N ASN A 296 19.93 11.86 34.35
CA ASN A 296 21.17 11.38 34.99
C ASN A 296 21.38 9.86 34.79
N GLU A 297 20.47 9.20 34.10
CA GLU A 297 20.43 7.73 34.03
C GLU A 297 21.04 7.24 32.72
N VAL A 298 21.73 6.11 32.80
CA VAL A 298 22.26 5.39 31.65
C VAL A 298 21.57 4.05 31.59
N PHE A 299 21.02 3.75 30.42
CA PHE A 299 20.26 2.54 30.17
C PHE A 299 20.77 1.81 28.92
N ALA A 300 20.33 0.58 28.74
CA ALA A 300 20.60 -0.23 27.57
C ALA A 300 19.42 -0.21 26.60
N VAL A 301 19.73 -0.16 25.30
CA VAL A 301 18.78 -0.33 24.19
C VAL A 301 19.29 -1.39 23.22
N GLY A 302 18.38 -2.04 22.50
CA GLY A 302 18.73 -3.03 21.48
C GLY A 302 19.51 -2.41 20.31
N ALA A 303 20.42 -3.19 19.71
CA ALA A 303 21.17 -2.82 18.51
C ALA A 303 20.25 -2.54 17.30
N ASP A 304 19.02 -3.06 17.29
CA ASP A 304 18.01 -2.77 16.28
C ASP A 304 17.65 -1.28 16.24
N LEU A 305 17.70 -0.57 17.37
CA LEU A 305 17.47 0.88 17.39
C LEU A 305 18.58 1.60 16.61
N LEU A 306 19.83 1.21 16.82
CA LEU A 306 20.96 1.80 16.10
C LEU A 306 20.86 1.48 14.60
N THR A 307 20.50 0.25 14.25
CA THR A 307 20.29 -0.20 12.86
C THR A 307 19.18 0.60 12.18
N LEU A 308 18.05 0.83 12.87
CA LEU A 308 16.93 1.63 12.39
C LEU A 308 17.36 3.06 12.04
N VAL A 309 18.10 3.72 12.92
CA VAL A 309 18.50 5.13 12.70
C VAL A 309 19.68 5.30 11.75
N GLN A 310 20.41 4.22 11.47
CA GLN A 310 21.47 4.15 10.46
C GLN A 310 20.96 3.79 9.06
N GLN A 311 19.65 3.62 8.85
CA GLN A 311 19.12 3.43 7.51
C GLN A 311 19.57 4.55 6.56
N PRO A 312 19.96 4.22 5.31
CA PRO A 312 20.53 5.20 4.40
C PRO A 312 19.49 6.24 4.03
N THR A 313 19.92 7.50 3.86
CA THR A 313 19.06 8.65 3.50
C THR A 313 18.17 8.35 2.29
N LEU A 314 18.67 7.57 1.32
CA LEU A 314 17.93 7.15 0.13
C LEU A 314 16.62 6.42 0.46
N SER A 315 16.55 5.68 1.58
CA SER A 315 15.35 4.96 2.02
C SER A 315 14.18 5.90 2.34
N PHE A 316 14.48 7.17 2.63
CA PHE A 316 13.49 8.18 2.99
C PHE A 316 13.19 9.15 1.85
N ARG A 317 13.88 9.08 0.71
CA ARG A 317 13.61 9.96 -0.46
C ARG A 317 12.47 9.40 -1.30
N ASP A 318 11.60 10.28 -1.81
CA ASP A 318 10.57 9.88 -2.76
C ASP A 318 11.22 9.46 -4.07
N ARG A 319 11.02 8.20 -4.47
CA ARG A 319 11.59 7.63 -5.70
C ARG A 319 10.69 7.77 -6.91
N ARG A 320 9.51 8.38 -6.78
CA ARG A 320 8.67 8.72 -7.94
C ARG A 320 9.23 9.98 -8.60
N LEU A 321 9.28 10.01 -9.93
CA LEU A 321 9.69 11.23 -10.66
C LEU A 321 8.71 12.38 -10.37
N VAL A 322 7.42 12.09 -10.32
CA VAL A 322 6.34 13.05 -10.12
C VAL A 322 5.19 12.40 -9.34
N ARG A 323 4.47 13.18 -8.53
CA ARG A 323 3.25 12.69 -7.84
C ARG A 323 2.03 13.07 -8.67
N LEU A 324 1.54 12.11 -9.47
CA LEU A 324 0.38 12.31 -10.33
C LEU A 324 -0.76 11.36 -9.99
N GLN A 325 -1.98 11.88 -10.09
CA GLN A 325 -3.21 11.08 -10.13
C GLN A 325 -3.81 11.21 -11.52
N PRO A 326 -3.62 10.23 -12.43
CA PRO A 326 -4.01 10.35 -13.84
C PRO A 326 -5.45 10.83 -14.07
N ARG A 327 -6.39 10.41 -13.21
CA ARG A 327 -7.81 10.77 -13.33
C ARG A 327 -8.12 12.23 -13.04
N GLU A 328 -7.27 12.90 -12.26
CA GLU A 328 -7.38 14.32 -11.89
C GLU A 328 -6.71 15.24 -12.94
N ILE A 329 -6.10 14.67 -13.98
CA ILE A 329 -5.43 15.45 -15.01
C ILE A 329 -6.43 15.91 -16.07
N HIS A 330 -6.38 17.20 -16.37
CA HIS A 330 -7.22 17.89 -17.34
C HIS A 330 -6.45 18.35 -18.58
N GLY A 331 -5.12 18.40 -18.53
CA GLY A 331 -4.33 18.83 -19.67
C GLY A 331 -2.88 18.37 -19.60
N LEU A 332 -2.27 18.26 -20.78
CA LEU A 332 -0.86 17.91 -20.97
C LEU A 332 -0.27 18.79 -22.06
N THR A 333 0.91 19.35 -21.82
CA THR A 333 1.72 19.99 -22.86
C THR A 333 3.04 19.26 -22.99
N LEU A 334 3.32 18.77 -24.19
CA LEU A 334 4.52 18.02 -24.54
C LEU A 334 5.39 18.87 -25.46
N GLU A 335 6.60 19.16 -25.03
CA GLU A 335 7.56 19.99 -25.76
C GLU A 335 8.82 19.21 -26.09
N GLN A 336 9.25 19.32 -27.35
CA GLN A 336 10.55 18.84 -27.82
C GLN A 336 11.11 19.92 -28.75
N THR A 337 12.15 20.65 -28.34
CA THR A 337 12.89 21.74 -29.04
C THR A 337 12.12 22.67 -30.01
N ASN A 338 11.45 22.15 -31.03
CA ASN A 338 10.67 22.86 -32.05
C ASN A 338 9.24 22.32 -32.26
N ARG A 339 8.76 21.43 -31.40
CA ARG A 339 7.42 20.82 -31.44
C ARG A 339 6.74 21.01 -30.09
N THR A 340 5.51 21.46 -30.13
CA THR A 340 4.64 21.57 -28.96
C THR A 340 3.32 20.89 -29.29
N ILE A 341 2.90 19.98 -28.42
CA ILE A 341 1.59 19.33 -28.47
C ILE A 341 0.85 19.75 -27.22
N VAL A 342 -0.38 20.26 -27.39
CA VAL A 342 -1.25 20.60 -26.27
C VAL A 342 -2.46 19.67 -26.33
N LEU A 343 -2.67 18.91 -25.26
CA LEU A 343 -3.79 18.00 -25.08
C LEU A 343 -4.67 18.54 -23.96
N ALA A 344 -5.97 18.63 -24.21
CA ALA A 344 -6.95 19.15 -23.25
C ALA A 344 -8.14 18.21 -23.13
N ARG A 345 -8.57 17.94 -21.90
CA ARG A 345 -9.80 17.22 -21.60
C ARG A 345 -10.94 18.22 -21.54
N GLN A 346 -11.93 18.06 -22.43
CA GLN A 346 -13.08 18.95 -22.52
C GLN A 346 -13.97 18.81 -21.28
N PRO A 347 -14.31 19.92 -20.58
CA PRO A 347 -15.10 19.87 -19.36
C PRO A 347 -16.50 19.26 -19.52
N ASP A 348 -17.13 19.45 -20.68
CA ASP A 348 -18.54 19.09 -20.91
C ASP A 348 -18.73 17.65 -21.40
N SER A 349 -17.73 17.09 -22.09
CA SER A 349 -17.85 15.79 -22.77
C SER A 349 -16.85 14.75 -22.31
N ASP A 350 -15.91 15.13 -21.43
CA ASP A 350 -14.80 14.30 -20.99
C ASP A 350 -13.83 13.88 -22.11
N GLN A 351 -14.03 14.40 -23.32
CA GLN A 351 -13.29 14.05 -24.51
C GLN A 351 -11.92 14.74 -24.52
N TRP A 352 -10.87 13.97 -24.83
CA TRP A 352 -9.56 14.54 -25.08
C TRP A 352 -9.48 15.15 -26.48
N MET A 353 -8.92 16.34 -26.57
CA MET A 353 -8.65 17.07 -27.79
C MET A 353 -7.16 17.38 -27.89
N ILE A 354 -6.61 17.29 -29.09
CA ILE A 354 -5.38 18.00 -29.44
C ILE A 354 -5.81 19.44 -29.68
N GLU A 355 -5.30 20.40 -28.91
CA GLU A 355 -5.55 21.84 -29.10
C GLU A 355 -4.48 22.49 -29.99
N SER A 356 -3.26 21.96 -29.95
CA SER A 356 -2.11 22.40 -30.76
C SER A 356 -1.29 21.18 -31.20
N PRO A 357 -0.80 21.12 -32.45
CA PRO A 357 -0.77 22.19 -33.46
C PRO A 357 -2.09 22.43 -34.20
N ARG A 358 -3.07 21.51 -34.09
CA ARG A 358 -4.39 21.65 -34.70
C ARG A 358 -5.47 21.09 -33.78
N GLN A 359 -6.63 21.76 -33.75
CA GLN A 359 -7.81 21.32 -33.01
C GLN A 359 -8.46 20.09 -33.65
N VAL A 360 -8.24 18.92 -33.06
CA VAL A 360 -8.84 17.63 -33.46
C VAL A 360 -9.04 16.70 -32.26
N ALA A 361 -9.93 15.72 -32.39
CA ALA A 361 -10.12 14.71 -31.35
C ALA A 361 -8.84 13.89 -31.11
N ALA A 362 -8.48 13.73 -29.84
CA ALA A 362 -7.38 12.89 -29.42
C ALA A 362 -7.83 11.48 -29.04
N ASP A 363 -6.94 10.52 -29.18
CA ASP A 363 -7.08 9.17 -28.65
C ASP A 363 -6.86 9.19 -27.13
N ALA A 364 -7.96 9.10 -26.39
CA ALA A 364 -7.93 9.09 -24.93
C ALA A 364 -7.07 7.94 -24.35
N SER A 365 -6.96 6.81 -25.05
CA SER A 365 -6.14 5.68 -24.60
C SER A 365 -4.64 6.00 -24.66
N GLN A 366 -4.21 6.70 -25.72
CA GLN A 366 -2.82 7.15 -25.85
C GLN A 366 -2.47 8.23 -24.82
N VAL A 367 -3.40 9.15 -24.55
CA VAL A 367 -3.21 10.15 -23.48
C VAL A 367 -3.10 9.46 -22.12
N GLN A 368 -3.97 8.51 -21.83
CA GLN A 368 -3.95 7.74 -20.58
C GLN A 368 -2.64 6.95 -20.42
N GLN A 369 -2.15 6.32 -21.49
CA GLN A 369 -0.87 5.61 -21.46
C GLN A 369 0.30 6.54 -21.06
N VAL A 370 0.36 7.76 -21.59
CA VAL A 370 1.39 8.74 -21.20
C VAL A 370 1.26 9.10 -19.72
N LEU A 371 0.05 9.33 -19.23
CA LEU A 371 -0.19 9.63 -17.81
C LEU A 371 0.23 8.48 -16.90
N ASP A 372 -0.04 7.23 -17.28
CA ASP A 372 0.34 6.05 -16.51
C ASP A 372 1.86 5.86 -16.49
N VAL A 373 2.53 6.08 -17.62
CA VAL A 373 3.99 6.07 -17.74
C VAL A 373 4.62 7.10 -16.80
N LEU A 374 4.10 8.34 -16.78
CA LEU A 374 4.59 9.39 -15.88
C LEU A 374 4.30 9.09 -14.41
N ALA A 375 3.10 8.59 -14.09
CA ALA A 375 2.69 8.27 -12.73
C ALA A 375 3.51 7.12 -12.11
N THR A 376 4.04 6.22 -12.96
CA THR A 376 4.86 5.08 -12.54
C THR A 376 6.36 5.28 -12.73
N ALA A 377 6.78 6.40 -13.32
CA ALA A 377 8.18 6.75 -13.56
C ALA A 377 8.99 6.78 -12.25
N ARG A 378 10.11 6.05 -12.23
CA ARG A 378 11.00 5.93 -11.07
C ARG A 378 12.31 6.65 -11.27
N ILE A 379 12.79 7.24 -10.18
CA ILE A 379 14.14 7.79 -10.03
C ILE A 379 15.08 6.62 -9.71
N GLU A 380 16.06 6.42 -10.59
CA GLU A 380 17.12 5.42 -10.44
C GLU A 380 18.29 5.96 -9.62
N ALA A 381 18.62 7.24 -9.80
CA ALA A 381 19.62 7.91 -8.99
C ALA A 381 19.34 9.41 -8.81
N PHE A 382 19.88 9.97 -7.74
CA PHE A 382 19.82 11.38 -7.41
C PHE A 382 21.20 12.00 -7.63
N LEU A 383 21.24 13.13 -8.31
CA LEU A 383 22.42 13.95 -8.54
C LEU A 383 22.20 15.32 -7.91
N GLU A 384 23.25 15.87 -7.32
CA GLU A 384 23.24 17.22 -6.72
C GLU A 384 24.27 18.10 -7.44
N PRO A 385 24.09 18.36 -8.75
CA PRO A 385 25.06 19.14 -9.52
C PRO A 385 25.04 20.61 -9.08
N LEU A 386 26.14 21.31 -9.35
CA LEU A 386 26.17 22.77 -9.25
C LEU A 386 25.23 23.36 -10.32
N GLU A 387 24.68 24.55 -10.05
CA GLU A 387 23.79 25.22 -11.02
C GLU A 387 24.47 25.41 -12.38
N SER A 388 25.77 25.71 -12.40
CA SER A 388 26.58 25.86 -13.61
C SER A 388 26.73 24.57 -14.44
N GLU A 389 26.47 23.39 -13.85
CA GLU A 389 26.58 22.12 -14.55
C GLU A 389 25.27 21.73 -15.25
N ARG A 390 24.14 22.35 -14.91
CA ARG A 390 22.80 21.99 -15.44
C ARG A 390 22.67 22.22 -16.94
N GLU A 391 23.38 23.20 -17.49
CA GLU A 391 23.45 23.46 -18.94
C GLU A 391 24.09 22.26 -19.67
N ALA A 392 25.20 21.72 -19.14
CA ALA A 392 25.86 20.54 -19.71
C ALA A 392 25.00 19.27 -19.61
N LEU A 393 24.07 19.21 -18.67
CA LEU A 393 23.07 18.13 -18.54
C LEU A 393 21.89 18.29 -19.50
N GLY A 394 21.84 19.36 -20.30
CA GLY A 394 20.74 19.64 -21.23
C GLY A 394 19.42 19.97 -20.55
N LEU A 395 19.45 20.52 -19.33
CA LEU A 395 18.26 20.93 -18.57
C LEU A 395 17.97 22.43 -18.70
N GLN A 396 18.89 23.20 -19.30
CA GLN A 396 18.77 24.64 -19.53
C GLN A 396 19.32 25.00 -20.93
N PRO A 397 18.48 25.12 -21.97
CA PRO A 397 17.07 24.73 -22.02
C PRO A 397 16.91 23.19 -22.02
N PRO A 398 15.75 22.66 -21.58
CA PRO A 398 15.48 21.23 -21.62
C PRO A 398 15.32 20.72 -23.07
N LEU A 399 15.77 19.50 -23.34
CA LEU A 399 15.54 18.83 -24.62
C LEU A 399 14.07 18.42 -24.78
N TYR A 400 13.45 17.99 -23.69
CA TYR A 400 12.03 17.69 -23.61
C TYR A 400 11.42 18.29 -22.35
N ALA A 401 10.18 18.77 -22.44
CA ALA A 401 9.40 19.18 -21.28
C ALA A 401 7.99 18.59 -21.34
N ILE A 402 7.50 18.15 -20.20
CA ILE A 402 6.13 17.65 -20.03
C ILE A 402 5.48 18.45 -18.91
N HIS A 403 4.40 19.13 -19.24
CA HIS A 403 3.62 19.94 -18.32
C HIS A 403 2.28 19.23 -18.09
N VAL A 404 1.93 19.00 -16.83
CA VAL A 404 0.72 18.28 -16.44
C VAL A 404 -0.18 19.20 -15.63
N PHE A 405 -1.43 19.35 -16.04
CA PHE A 405 -2.40 20.30 -15.49
C PHE A 405 -3.53 19.56 -14.76
N ASN A 406 -3.72 19.87 -13.47
CA ASN A 406 -4.78 19.29 -12.63
C ASN A 406 -6.04 20.17 -12.55
N THR A 407 -6.06 21.29 -13.25
CA THR A 407 -7.23 22.17 -13.37
C THR A 407 -7.61 22.33 -14.84
N PRO A 408 -8.91 22.45 -15.15
CA PRO A 408 -9.35 22.90 -16.47
C PRO A 408 -8.94 24.38 -16.62
N ALA A 409 -7.71 24.62 -17.10
CA ALA A 409 -7.23 25.96 -17.36
C ALA A 409 -7.59 26.38 -18.79
N ALA A 410 -8.02 27.64 -18.95
CA ALA A 410 -8.21 28.24 -20.28
C ALA A 410 -6.89 28.38 -21.06
N ASP A 411 -5.74 28.33 -20.36
CA ASP A 411 -4.42 28.39 -20.96
C ASP A 411 -3.53 27.24 -20.43
N LEU A 412 -3.43 26.17 -21.21
CA LEU A 412 -2.55 25.02 -20.95
C LEU A 412 -1.11 25.25 -21.47
N ARG A 413 -0.72 26.49 -21.75
CA ARG A 413 0.64 26.80 -22.22
C ARG A 413 1.67 26.71 -21.07
N PRO A 414 2.95 26.51 -21.40
CA PRO A 414 4.05 26.36 -20.44
C PRO A 414 4.21 27.49 -19.42
N ALA A 415 3.75 28.71 -19.76
CA ALA A 415 3.86 29.88 -18.91
C ALA A 415 2.83 29.94 -17.78
N THR A 416 1.84 29.05 -17.77
CA THR A 416 0.79 29.01 -16.75
C THR A 416 1.31 28.33 -15.48
N PRO A 417 1.25 28.99 -14.29
CA PRO A 417 1.78 28.43 -13.04
C PRO A 417 1.04 27.19 -12.50
N ALA A 418 -0.12 26.86 -13.08
CA ALA A 418 -0.97 25.78 -12.60
C ALA A 418 -0.52 24.45 -13.22
N GLY A 419 0.40 23.72 -12.59
CA GLY A 419 0.78 22.38 -13.05
C GLY A 419 2.10 21.88 -12.51
N GLN A 420 2.42 20.63 -12.83
CA GLN A 420 3.73 20.02 -12.57
C GLN A 420 4.51 19.94 -13.88
N ILE A 421 5.77 20.39 -13.86
CA ILE A 421 6.66 20.39 -15.03
C ILE A 421 7.75 19.36 -14.80
N ILE A 422 7.99 18.53 -15.80
CA ILE A 422 9.06 17.53 -15.83
C ILE A 422 9.93 17.85 -17.03
N GLN A 423 11.20 18.14 -16.77
CA GLN A 423 12.20 18.48 -17.77
C GLN A 423 13.14 17.31 -17.97
N PHE A 424 13.51 17.03 -19.22
CA PHE A 424 14.48 16.01 -19.57
C PHE A 424 15.61 16.58 -20.41
N GLY A 425 16.82 16.15 -20.10
CA GLY A 425 18.05 16.61 -20.74
C GLY A 425 18.76 15.51 -21.51
N THR A 426 20.09 15.52 -21.47
CA THR A 426 20.93 14.57 -22.21
C THR A 426 20.95 13.18 -21.56
N LEU A 427 21.38 12.17 -22.31
CA LEU A 427 21.69 10.86 -21.76
C LEU A 427 23.03 10.91 -21.01
N ALA A 428 23.04 10.34 -19.81
CA ALA A 428 24.24 10.06 -19.04
C ALA A 428 25.03 8.91 -19.67
N SER A 429 26.30 8.74 -19.25
CA SER A 429 27.20 7.70 -19.75
C SER A 429 26.71 6.26 -19.50
N ASN A 430 25.82 6.07 -18.52
CA ASN A 430 25.19 4.79 -18.20
C ASN A 430 23.89 4.54 -18.97
N GLY A 431 23.52 5.42 -19.92
CA GLY A 431 22.30 5.31 -20.71
C GLY A 431 21.02 5.81 -20.02
N LEU A 432 21.11 6.30 -18.79
CA LEU A 432 19.97 6.94 -18.11
C LEU A 432 19.80 8.39 -18.57
N LEU A 433 18.58 8.89 -18.48
CA LEU A 433 18.21 10.24 -18.88
C LEU A 433 18.27 11.18 -17.69
N HIS A 434 18.89 12.35 -17.85
CA HIS A 434 18.80 13.42 -16.85
C HIS A 434 17.38 14.00 -16.85
N ALA A 435 16.81 14.16 -15.68
CA ALA A 435 15.51 14.78 -15.49
C ALA A 435 15.52 15.78 -14.33
N SER A 436 14.68 16.81 -14.39
CA SER A 436 14.47 17.72 -13.26
C SER A 436 13.02 18.17 -13.15
N VAL A 437 12.63 18.52 -11.94
CA VAL A 437 11.33 19.13 -11.63
C VAL A 437 11.60 20.54 -11.09
N PRO A 438 11.09 21.60 -11.71
CA PRO A 438 11.28 22.96 -11.23
C PRO A 438 10.84 23.12 -9.77
N GLY A 439 11.64 23.82 -8.97
CA GLY A 439 11.44 23.97 -7.52
C GLY A 439 12.12 22.89 -6.67
N GLU A 440 12.62 21.82 -7.28
CA GLU A 440 13.42 20.80 -6.61
C GLU A 440 14.92 21.03 -6.90
N THR A 441 15.78 20.83 -5.89
CA THR A 441 17.23 21.09 -6.04
C THR A 441 17.93 20.00 -6.84
N SER A 442 17.50 18.76 -6.67
CA SER A 442 18.15 17.59 -7.25
C SER A 442 17.87 17.45 -8.74
N VAL A 443 18.84 16.86 -9.44
CA VAL A 443 18.67 16.28 -10.77
C VAL A 443 18.49 14.77 -10.61
N TYR A 444 17.65 14.18 -11.44
CA TYR A 444 17.32 12.76 -11.40
C TYR A 444 17.92 12.03 -12.59
N LEU A 445 18.30 10.79 -12.39
CA LEU A 445 18.51 9.83 -13.47
C LEU A 445 17.30 8.90 -13.54
N VAL A 446 16.72 8.79 -14.72
CA VAL A 446 15.54 7.95 -15.00
C VAL A 446 15.79 7.08 -16.24
N SER A 447 15.00 6.01 -16.42
CA SER A 447 15.12 5.20 -17.64
C SER A 447 14.82 6.04 -18.90
N ALA A 448 15.67 5.92 -19.91
CA ALA A 448 15.45 6.56 -21.22
C ALA A 448 14.22 5.98 -21.95
N ASP A 449 13.90 4.70 -21.69
CA ASP A 449 12.72 3.99 -22.23
C ASP A 449 11.41 4.72 -21.91
N LEU A 450 11.40 5.55 -20.87
CA LEU A 450 10.28 6.41 -20.53
C LEU A 450 9.83 7.24 -21.75
N LEU A 451 10.77 7.85 -22.48
CA LEU A 451 10.46 8.71 -23.62
C LEU A 451 10.03 7.91 -24.86
N GLU A 452 10.35 6.62 -24.95
CA GLU A 452 9.84 5.77 -26.05
C GLU A 452 8.31 5.58 -25.96
N HIS A 453 7.78 5.66 -24.74
CA HIS A 453 6.34 5.53 -24.46
C HIS A 453 5.62 6.89 -24.41
N ILE A 454 6.33 8.00 -24.66
CA ILE A 454 5.77 9.34 -24.72
C ILE A 454 6.08 9.95 -26.09
N PRO A 455 5.23 9.73 -27.10
CA PRO A 455 5.46 10.29 -28.43
C PRO A 455 5.44 11.82 -28.43
N PHE A 456 6.40 12.46 -29.10
CA PHE A 456 6.41 13.92 -29.34
C PHE A 456 5.96 14.28 -30.76
N ALA A 457 5.03 13.49 -31.31
CA ALA A 457 4.40 13.73 -32.61
C ALA A 457 2.88 13.74 -32.47
N ALA A 458 2.22 14.84 -32.86
CA ALA A 458 0.77 15.05 -32.68
C ALA A 458 -0.09 13.94 -33.30
N VAL A 459 0.31 13.44 -34.47
CA VAL A 459 -0.36 12.32 -35.17
C VAL A 459 -0.50 11.07 -34.30
N ARG A 460 0.38 10.85 -33.31
CA ARG A 460 0.34 9.69 -32.41
C ARG A 460 -0.75 9.81 -31.34
N TYR A 461 -1.29 11.01 -31.12
CA TYR A 461 -2.40 11.24 -30.21
C TYR A 461 -3.72 11.46 -30.94
N ARG A 462 -3.74 11.49 -32.29
CA ARG A 462 -4.97 11.74 -33.03
C ARG A 462 -5.90 10.52 -32.90
N SER A 463 -7.19 10.76 -32.73
CA SER A 463 -8.18 9.67 -32.66
C SER A 463 -8.07 8.78 -33.91
N PRO A 464 -8.02 7.44 -33.76
CA PRO A 464 -7.96 6.52 -34.89
C PRO A 464 -9.30 6.40 -35.62
N GLN A 465 -10.39 6.96 -35.09
CA GLN A 465 -11.70 6.94 -35.73
C GLN A 465 -11.72 7.80 -36.99
N ILE A 466 -11.98 7.17 -38.14
CA ILE A 466 -11.94 7.82 -39.46
C ILE A 466 -13.26 8.50 -39.79
N PHE A 467 -14.37 7.86 -39.45
CA PHE A 467 -15.72 8.33 -39.75
C PHE A 467 -16.60 8.33 -38.49
N SER A 468 -17.52 9.29 -38.44
CA SER A 468 -18.71 9.25 -37.60
C SER A 468 -19.90 9.39 -38.54
N ILE A 469 -20.41 8.27 -39.03
CA ILE A 469 -21.50 8.20 -40.01
C ILE A 469 -22.73 7.64 -39.32
N ARG A 470 -23.86 8.35 -39.38
CA ARG A 470 -25.14 7.82 -38.91
C ARG A 470 -25.86 7.10 -40.06
N GLN A 471 -26.62 6.05 -39.74
CA GLN A 471 -27.29 5.24 -40.76
C GLN A 471 -28.35 6.03 -41.53
N ASP A 472 -29.05 6.95 -40.85
CA ASP A 472 -30.07 7.85 -41.43
C ASP A 472 -29.47 8.89 -42.40
N GLU A 473 -28.16 9.10 -42.34
CA GLU A 473 -27.44 10.02 -43.22
C GLU A 473 -26.98 9.35 -44.52
N LEU A 474 -26.84 8.03 -44.56
CA LEU A 474 -26.34 7.32 -45.74
C LEU A 474 -27.34 7.39 -46.90
N ARG A 475 -26.87 7.85 -48.06
CA ARG A 475 -27.65 7.95 -49.30
C ARG A 475 -27.14 7.05 -50.41
N GLY A 476 -25.88 6.64 -50.35
CA GLY A 476 -25.37 5.63 -51.26
C GLY A 476 -23.91 5.31 -51.01
N LEU A 477 -23.50 4.16 -51.53
CA LEU A 477 -22.11 3.71 -51.58
C LEU A 477 -21.75 3.41 -53.04
N ARG A 478 -20.57 3.83 -53.47
CA ARG A 478 -19.97 3.47 -54.77
C ARG A 478 -18.58 2.93 -54.55
N LEU A 479 -18.39 1.67 -54.86
CA LEU A 479 -17.10 0.99 -54.84
C LEU A 479 -16.55 0.96 -56.26
N THR A 480 -15.38 1.55 -56.46
CA THR A 480 -14.65 1.51 -57.72
C THR A 480 -13.35 0.74 -57.54
N ILE A 481 -13.16 -0.32 -58.34
CA ILE A 481 -11.93 -1.12 -58.39
C ILE A 481 -11.52 -1.22 -59.87
N GLY A 482 -10.34 -0.71 -60.21
CA GLY A 482 -9.94 -0.51 -61.61
C GLY A 482 -10.95 0.37 -62.34
N ASP A 483 -11.47 -0.12 -63.48
CA ASP A 483 -12.48 0.58 -64.29
C ASP A 483 -13.93 0.17 -63.96
N THR A 484 -14.12 -0.67 -62.94
CA THR A 484 -15.45 -1.19 -62.57
C THR A 484 -16.01 -0.46 -61.36
N THR A 485 -17.27 -0.04 -61.44
CA THR A 485 -18.00 0.57 -60.33
C THR A 485 -19.27 -0.21 -60.04
N ASN A 486 -19.46 -0.58 -58.79
CA ASN A 486 -20.69 -1.19 -58.27
C ASN A 486 -21.11 -0.48 -56.97
N GLY A 487 -22.34 -0.67 -56.51
CA GLY A 487 -22.82 0.11 -55.38
C GLY A 487 -24.26 -0.13 -55.00
N VAL A 488 -24.71 0.73 -54.09
CA VAL A 488 -26.09 0.77 -53.58
C VAL A 488 -26.52 2.22 -53.39
N ASP A 489 -27.77 2.52 -53.71
CA ASP A 489 -28.47 3.76 -53.36
C ASP A 489 -29.49 3.50 -52.25
N PHE A 490 -29.47 4.32 -51.22
CA PHE A 490 -30.40 4.26 -50.10
C PHE A 490 -31.51 5.30 -50.31
N GLY A 491 -32.57 4.87 -51.02
CA GLY A 491 -33.76 5.68 -51.33
C GLY A 491 -34.94 5.41 -50.39
N SER A 492 -36.04 6.13 -50.60
CA SER A 492 -37.29 5.96 -49.83
C SER A 492 -37.95 4.58 -50.04
N GLU A 493 -37.65 3.92 -51.15
CA GLU A 493 -38.19 2.60 -51.50
C GLU A 493 -37.30 1.43 -51.03
N GLY A 494 -36.19 1.74 -50.34
CA GLY A 494 -35.20 0.76 -49.89
C GLY A 494 -33.89 0.82 -50.69
N PRO A 495 -32.93 -0.09 -50.40
CA PRO A 495 -31.65 -0.13 -51.07
C PRO A 495 -31.80 -0.64 -52.51
N ALA A 496 -31.34 0.14 -53.49
CA ALA A 496 -31.33 -0.22 -54.91
C ALA A 496 -29.88 -0.42 -55.40
N PRO A 497 -29.61 -1.42 -56.27
CA PRO A 497 -28.27 -1.67 -56.78
C PRO A 497 -27.83 -0.57 -57.78
N TYR A 498 -26.52 -0.34 -57.83
CA TYR A 498 -25.88 0.44 -58.88
C TYR A 498 -24.79 -0.40 -59.57
N PRO A 499 -24.72 -0.46 -60.90
CA PRO A 499 -25.72 0.02 -61.86
C PRO A 499 -27.10 -0.65 -61.69
N ALA A 500 -28.16 -0.05 -62.22
CA ALA A 500 -29.55 -0.45 -61.93
C ALA A 500 -29.92 -1.86 -62.44
N ASP A 501 -29.15 -2.41 -63.37
CA ASP A 501 -29.30 -3.75 -63.93
C ASP A 501 -28.58 -4.85 -63.11
N HIS A 502 -27.83 -4.49 -62.08
CA HIS A 502 -27.19 -5.44 -61.17
C HIS A 502 -28.16 -6.04 -60.15
N GLN A 503 -27.78 -7.18 -59.56
CA GLN A 503 -28.41 -7.76 -58.37
C GLN A 503 -27.70 -7.28 -57.10
N LEU A 504 -28.46 -6.76 -56.15
CA LEU A 504 -27.95 -6.25 -54.88
C LEU A 504 -27.44 -7.39 -53.98
N GLN A 505 -26.27 -7.21 -53.38
CA GLN A 505 -25.71 -8.11 -52.37
C GLN A 505 -26.03 -7.57 -50.97
N LEU A 506 -27.24 -7.85 -50.47
CA LEU A 506 -27.77 -7.21 -49.26
C LEU A 506 -26.92 -7.46 -48.01
N ASP A 507 -26.37 -8.68 -47.84
CA ASP A 507 -25.52 -9.01 -46.69
C ASP A 507 -24.18 -8.29 -46.75
N THR A 508 -23.57 -8.21 -47.95
CA THR A 508 -22.37 -7.40 -48.18
C THR A 508 -22.62 -5.93 -47.86
N VAL A 509 -23.73 -5.36 -48.35
CA VAL A 509 -24.11 -3.98 -48.06
C VAL A 509 -24.22 -3.72 -46.55
N LYS A 510 -24.89 -4.62 -45.81
CA LYS A 510 -25.00 -4.50 -44.35
C LYS A 510 -23.63 -4.57 -43.67
N ALA A 511 -22.78 -5.51 -44.09
CA ALA A 511 -21.42 -5.66 -43.55
C ALA A 511 -20.57 -4.41 -43.82
N THR A 512 -20.58 -3.88 -45.05
CA THR A 512 -19.85 -2.65 -45.42
C THR A 512 -20.36 -1.44 -44.64
N VAL A 513 -21.68 -1.26 -44.51
CA VAL A 513 -22.26 -0.16 -43.72
C VAL A 513 -21.82 -0.26 -42.25
N SER A 514 -21.93 -1.45 -41.64
CA SER A 514 -21.48 -1.66 -40.26
C SER A 514 -19.98 -1.39 -40.08
N GLN A 515 -19.16 -1.80 -41.05
CA GLN A 515 -17.72 -1.59 -41.03
C GLN A 515 -17.35 -0.11 -41.16
N LEU A 516 -18.07 0.64 -42.01
CA LEU A 516 -17.87 2.09 -42.16
C LEU A 516 -18.22 2.88 -40.89
N GLN A 517 -19.29 2.47 -40.19
CA GLN A 517 -19.71 3.11 -38.94
C GLN A 517 -18.70 2.95 -37.80
N GLN A 518 -17.90 1.88 -37.83
CA GLN A 518 -16.91 1.54 -36.80
C GLN A 518 -15.47 1.67 -37.33
N LEU A 519 -15.27 2.35 -38.47
CA LEU A 519 -13.98 2.37 -39.13
C LEU A 519 -12.92 3.11 -38.30
N THR A 520 -11.94 2.35 -37.85
CA THR A 520 -10.76 2.84 -37.14
C THR A 520 -9.51 2.47 -37.93
N ALA A 521 -8.54 3.38 -37.93
CA ALA A 521 -7.21 3.08 -38.45
C ALA A 521 -6.48 2.07 -37.55
N GLN A 522 -5.75 1.14 -38.15
CA GLN A 522 -4.81 0.29 -37.41
C GLN A 522 -3.57 1.08 -36.98
N THR A 523 -3.08 1.98 -37.84
CA THR A 523 -1.95 2.87 -37.52
C THR A 523 -2.11 4.15 -38.30
N LEU A 524 -1.95 5.28 -37.60
CA LEU A 524 -1.83 6.60 -38.20
C LEU A 524 -0.37 6.78 -38.66
N VAL A 525 -0.17 7.00 -39.95
CA VAL A 525 1.15 6.93 -40.59
C VAL A 525 1.77 8.31 -40.72
N GLU A 526 1.06 9.23 -41.37
CA GLU A 526 1.54 10.58 -41.65
C GLU A 526 0.35 11.54 -41.69
N GLU A 527 0.57 12.73 -41.16
CA GLU A 527 -0.34 13.88 -41.27
C GLU A 527 0.33 14.92 -42.18
N ASP A 528 -0.45 15.55 -43.05
CA ASP A 528 -0.01 16.47 -44.11
C ASP A 528 1.09 15.88 -45.01
N PRO A 529 0.85 14.71 -45.64
CA PRO A 529 1.83 14.08 -46.51
C PRO A 529 2.17 14.97 -47.70
N LYS A 530 3.46 15.22 -47.94
CA LYS A 530 3.92 16.00 -49.11
C LYS A 530 3.58 15.32 -50.45
N SER A 531 3.39 14.00 -50.44
CA SER A 531 3.01 13.22 -51.61
C SER A 531 2.25 11.95 -51.20
N LEU A 532 1.21 11.61 -51.97
CA LEU A 532 0.43 10.38 -51.82
C LEU A 532 1.01 9.18 -52.60
N ALA A 533 1.97 9.43 -53.51
CA ALA A 533 2.57 8.41 -54.37
C ALA A 533 3.33 7.30 -53.63
N PRO A 534 4.09 7.56 -52.54
CA PRO A 534 4.73 6.50 -51.77
C PRO A 534 3.75 5.45 -51.23
N TYR A 535 2.51 5.89 -50.96
CA TYR A 535 1.43 5.10 -50.43
C TYR A 535 0.57 4.44 -51.51
N GLY A 536 0.79 4.74 -52.80
CA GLY A 536 -0.09 4.34 -53.90
C GLY A 536 -1.48 4.96 -53.81
N LEU A 537 -1.61 6.11 -53.14
CA LEU A 537 -2.89 6.82 -52.94
C LEU A 537 -3.11 7.91 -53.99
N ASP A 538 -2.09 8.23 -54.80
CA ASP A 538 -2.22 9.03 -56.02
C ASP A 538 -2.94 8.25 -57.14
N LYS A 539 -2.81 6.92 -57.12
CA LYS A 539 -3.52 5.96 -57.98
C LYS A 539 -4.03 4.80 -57.13
N PRO A 540 -5.10 5.00 -56.35
CA PRO A 540 -5.60 3.97 -55.44
C PRO A 540 -6.08 2.74 -56.22
N PHE A 541 -5.85 1.54 -55.68
CA PHE A 541 -6.35 0.31 -56.32
C PHE A 541 -7.87 0.19 -56.19
N ALA A 542 -8.44 0.74 -55.11
CA ALA A 542 -9.86 0.79 -54.84
C ALA A 542 -10.24 2.11 -54.19
N SER A 543 -11.45 2.59 -54.47
CA SER A 543 -12.04 3.75 -53.81
C SER A 543 -13.49 3.49 -53.46
N LEU A 544 -13.90 3.87 -52.25
CA LEU A 544 -15.25 3.76 -51.77
C LEU A 544 -15.80 5.15 -51.49
N GLN A 545 -16.67 5.63 -52.38
CA GLN A 545 -17.40 6.89 -52.21
C GLN A 545 -18.64 6.66 -51.36
N ILE A 546 -18.78 7.47 -50.32
CA ILE A 546 -19.85 7.44 -49.32
C ILE A 546 -20.65 8.72 -49.49
N THR A 547 -21.89 8.61 -49.97
CA THR A 547 -22.78 9.74 -50.18
C THR A 547 -23.67 9.91 -48.95
N LEU A 548 -23.67 11.12 -48.38
CA LEU A 548 -24.41 11.47 -47.17
C LEU A 548 -25.53 12.50 -47.44
N SER A 549 -26.51 12.58 -46.54
CA SER A 549 -27.59 13.56 -46.60
C SER A 549 -27.10 14.98 -46.27
N GLY A 550 -27.24 15.91 -47.21
CA GLY A 550 -26.92 17.33 -47.04
C GLY A 550 -27.15 18.10 -48.34
N GLY A 551 -27.47 19.40 -48.27
CA GLY A 551 -27.68 20.24 -49.45
C GLY A 551 -26.46 20.21 -50.38
N ALA A 552 -26.66 19.70 -51.60
CA ALA A 552 -25.64 19.43 -52.63
C ALA A 552 -24.68 18.23 -52.39
N GLY A 553 -25.11 17.18 -51.68
CA GLY A 553 -24.48 15.84 -51.78
C GLY A 553 -23.06 15.78 -51.23
N ILE A 554 -22.91 15.92 -49.92
CA ILE A 554 -21.64 15.70 -49.22
C ILE A 554 -21.23 14.24 -49.49
N SER A 555 -20.15 14.05 -50.25
CA SER A 555 -19.56 12.74 -50.48
C SER A 555 -18.15 12.70 -49.91
N LYS A 556 -17.81 11.59 -49.25
CA LYS A 556 -16.45 11.30 -48.77
C LYS A 556 -15.93 10.09 -49.52
N THR A 557 -14.69 10.14 -49.98
CA THR A 557 -14.09 9.02 -50.71
C THR A 557 -12.96 8.43 -49.90
N LEU A 558 -13.12 7.19 -49.45
CA LEU A 558 -12.05 6.40 -48.87
C LEU A 558 -11.22 5.80 -50.01
N ALA A 559 -10.00 6.30 -50.20
CA ALA A 559 -9.05 5.77 -51.16
C ALA A 559 -8.14 4.75 -50.47
N MET A 560 -7.93 3.59 -51.11
CA MET A 560 -7.10 2.52 -50.60
C MET A 560 -5.97 2.24 -51.61
N GLY A 561 -4.73 2.21 -51.12
CA GLY A 561 -3.51 2.29 -51.93
C GLY A 561 -2.68 1.01 -51.94
N ARG A 562 -1.37 1.13 -51.78
CA ARG A 562 -0.44 -0.01 -51.80
C ARG A 562 -0.52 -0.82 -50.51
N GLY A 563 -0.31 -2.14 -50.63
CA GLY A 563 -0.12 -3.05 -49.49
C GLY A 563 1.14 -2.77 -48.68
N LYS A 564 1.06 -3.03 -47.38
CA LYS A 564 2.11 -2.96 -46.36
C LYS A 564 1.95 -4.16 -45.41
N GLY A 565 2.55 -5.29 -45.75
CA GLY A 565 2.37 -6.53 -44.97
C GLY A 565 0.89 -6.98 -44.99
N PRO A 566 0.27 -7.29 -43.83
CA PRO A 566 -1.14 -7.70 -43.74
C PRO A 566 -2.14 -6.52 -43.78
N SER A 567 -1.69 -5.33 -44.18
CA SER A 567 -2.46 -4.09 -44.14
C SER A 567 -2.28 -3.30 -45.42
N LEU A 568 -3.14 -2.31 -45.68
CA LEU A 568 -3.01 -1.38 -46.81
C LEU A 568 -3.00 0.06 -46.33
N TYR A 569 -2.30 0.92 -47.06
CA TYR A 569 -2.43 2.37 -46.88
C TYR A 569 -3.80 2.84 -47.35
N ALA A 570 -4.39 3.79 -46.63
CA ALA A 570 -5.66 4.42 -46.95
C ALA A 570 -5.65 5.90 -46.58
N THR A 571 -6.50 6.67 -47.24
CA THR A 571 -6.79 8.07 -46.89
C THR A 571 -8.23 8.41 -47.26
N VAL A 572 -8.81 9.39 -46.57
CA VAL A 572 -10.06 10.02 -47.02
C VAL A 572 -9.68 11.18 -47.93
N LEU A 573 -10.07 11.16 -49.19
CA LEU A 573 -9.73 12.21 -50.15
C LEU A 573 -10.22 13.57 -49.65
N GLY A 574 -9.36 14.58 -49.75
CA GLY A 574 -9.59 15.92 -49.20
C GLY A 574 -9.25 16.07 -47.71
N THR A 575 -8.72 15.03 -47.07
CA THR A 575 -8.15 15.10 -45.72
C THR A 575 -6.62 15.01 -45.76
N ASP A 576 -6.00 15.25 -44.62
CA ASP A 576 -4.54 15.31 -44.43
C ASP A 576 -3.93 14.03 -43.87
N LEU A 577 -4.72 12.97 -43.68
CA LEU A 577 -4.29 11.80 -42.92
C LEU A 577 -4.07 10.59 -43.82
N VAL A 578 -2.87 10.02 -43.74
CA VAL A 578 -2.57 8.68 -44.25
C VAL A 578 -2.57 7.71 -43.07
N PHE A 579 -3.30 6.62 -43.22
CA PHE A 579 -3.40 5.58 -42.21
C PHE A 579 -3.34 4.20 -42.86
N THR A 580 -3.34 3.17 -42.03
CA THR A 580 -3.41 1.77 -42.50
C THR A 580 -4.71 1.12 -42.06
N LEU A 581 -5.22 0.24 -42.90
CA LEU A 581 -6.35 -0.64 -42.61
C LEU A 581 -5.88 -2.10 -42.67
N PRO A 582 -6.32 -2.97 -41.73
CA PRO A 582 -6.07 -4.40 -41.82
C PRO A 582 -6.71 -4.98 -43.08
N TRP A 583 -6.10 -6.02 -43.65
CA TRP A 583 -6.64 -6.69 -44.84
C TRP A 583 -8.09 -7.16 -44.68
N GLU A 584 -8.45 -7.70 -43.52
CA GLU A 584 -9.82 -8.14 -43.19
C GLU A 584 -10.87 -7.01 -43.36
N VAL A 585 -10.50 -5.79 -42.97
CA VAL A 585 -11.36 -4.61 -43.15
C VAL A 585 -11.44 -4.24 -44.63
N VAL A 586 -10.31 -4.29 -45.34
CA VAL A 586 -10.26 -4.01 -46.77
C VAL A 586 -11.11 -5.00 -47.57
N GLU A 587 -11.08 -6.30 -47.22
CA GLU A 587 -11.93 -7.33 -47.84
C GLU A 587 -13.42 -6.99 -47.73
N ILE A 588 -13.88 -6.57 -46.55
CA ILE A 588 -15.28 -6.17 -46.33
C ILE A 588 -15.64 -4.90 -47.13
N LEU A 589 -14.72 -3.93 -47.19
CA LEU A 589 -14.94 -2.66 -47.88
C LEU A 589 -14.82 -2.76 -49.41
N THR A 590 -14.19 -3.83 -49.92
CA THR A 590 -13.98 -4.08 -51.36
C THR A 590 -14.79 -5.24 -51.90
N ALA A 591 -15.61 -5.89 -51.07
CA ALA A 591 -16.59 -6.87 -51.51
C ALA A 591 -17.67 -6.19 -52.39
N PRO A 592 -18.10 -6.84 -53.49
CA PRO A 592 -19.06 -6.25 -54.42
C PRO A 592 -20.41 -6.02 -53.74
N LEU A 593 -20.89 -4.78 -53.77
CA LEU A 593 -22.18 -4.35 -53.21
C LEU A 593 -23.35 -4.73 -54.12
N SER A 594 -23.07 -4.88 -55.41
CA SER A 594 -23.98 -5.39 -56.43
C SER A 594 -23.18 -6.16 -57.49
N ILE A 595 -23.80 -7.15 -58.13
CA ILE A 595 -23.16 -7.97 -59.16
C ILE A 595 -24.03 -8.02 -60.43
N PRO A 596 -23.43 -8.18 -61.63
CA PRO A 596 -24.20 -8.40 -62.85
C PRO A 596 -25.16 -9.60 -62.71
N PRO A 597 -26.31 -9.57 -63.41
CA PRO A 597 -27.25 -10.69 -63.38
C PRO A 597 -26.59 -11.96 -63.93
N ALA A 598 -26.85 -13.10 -63.30
CA ALA A 598 -26.34 -14.39 -63.77
C ALA A 598 -26.81 -14.64 -65.21
N ILE A 599 -25.87 -14.88 -66.13
CA ILE A 599 -26.20 -15.27 -67.51
C ILE A 599 -26.95 -16.61 -67.43
N PRO A 600 -28.19 -16.71 -67.92
CA PRO A 600 -28.91 -17.98 -67.91
C PRO A 600 -28.14 -19.00 -68.74
N VAL A 601 -27.76 -20.12 -68.12
CA VAL A 601 -27.21 -21.27 -68.84
C VAL A 601 -28.29 -21.79 -69.77
N PRO A 602 -28.08 -21.84 -71.10
CA PRO A 602 -29.08 -22.35 -72.01
C PRO A 602 -29.39 -23.82 -71.67
N PRO A 603 -30.66 -24.26 -71.75
CA PRO A 603 -31.01 -25.64 -71.46
C PRO A 603 -30.26 -26.59 -72.43
N PRO A 604 -29.88 -27.81 -71.99
CA PRO A 604 -29.25 -28.77 -72.89
C PRO A 604 -30.20 -29.04 -74.07
N GLY A 605 -29.70 -28.82 -75.29
CA GLY A 605 -30.45 -29.06 -76.52
C GLY A 605 -30.88 -30.53 -76.63
N PRO A 606 -31.98 -30.84 -77.34
CA PRO A 606 -32.50 -32.20 -77.45
C PRO A 606 -31.47 -33.14 -78.08
N ALA A 607 -31.37 -34.35 -77.53
CA ALA A 607 -30.53 -35.42 -78.05
C ALA A 607 -30.88 -35.71 -79.52
N SER A 608 -29.86 -35.75 -80.36
CA SER A 608 -29.96 -36.15 -81.76
C SER A 608 -30.39 -37.61 -81.86
N GLU A 609 -31.64 -37.83 -82.29
CA GLU A 609 -32.15 -39.13 -82.73
C GLU A 609 -31.84 -39.28 -84.23
N ASP A 610 -31.28 -40.44 -84.57
CA ASP A 610 -31.13 -41.07 -85.88
C ASP A 610 -30.25 -40.43 -86.97
N ALA A 611 -29.06 -41.02 -87.10
CA ALA A 611 -28.37 -41.20 -88.38
C ALA A 611 -28.82 -42.53 -89.03
N PRO A 612 -29.05 -42.60 -90.35
CA PRO A 612 -29.03 -43.86 -91.05
C PRO A 612 -27.63 -44.16 -91.59
N GLU A 613 -27.27 -45.43 -91.45
CA GLU A 613 -26.07 -46.11 -91.96
C GLU A 613 -25.88 -45.94 -93.48
N THR A 614 -24.62 -45.69 -93.84
CA THR A 614 -23.84 -46.21 -94.99
C THR A 614 -24.52 -46.44 -96.34
N ASP A 615 -23.95 -45.85 -97.39
CA ASP A 615 -23.58 -46.63 -98.60
C ASP A 615 -22.32 -46.05 -99.25
N ASP A 616 -21.35 -46.93 -99.51
CA ASP A 616 -20.06 -46.67 -100.15
C ASP A 616 -20.21 -46.87 -101.67
N GLY A 617 -19.68 -45.93 -102.45
CA GLY A 617 -19.51 -46.01 -103.90
C GLY A 617 -18.38 -45.12 -104.37
#